data_AF-W1WD08-F1
#
_entry.id   AF-W1WD08-F1
#
_cell.length_a   1.000
_cell.length_b   1.000
_cell.length_c   1.000
_cell.angle_alpha   90.00
_cell.angle_beta   90.00
_cell.angle_gamma   90.00
#
_symmetry.space_group_name_H-M   'P 1'
#
loop_
_entity.id
_entity.type
_entity.pdbx_description
1 polymer ?
#
loop_
_entity_poly.entity_id
_entity_poly.type
_entity_poly.pdbx_seq_one_letter_code
_entity_poly.pdbx_strand_id
1 'polypeptide(L)'
;TCCQLWTIDIDETTAEHYHAMTGPLGESLRQAITVDDEGSHFVFSKEQPMCPLLNENGLCKVVLELGEEGLCDTCHMHPRFYKYIEDLELCGVGLSCEASVELLTEDMHSNQVIFTIEDDNGEFSPHECLTIQNIFELLAFDIDPALFQYIPSPDAQYYTRLLDLYGTTEPIDEEWTAQ
;
A
#
# COMPACT_ATOMS: atom_id res chain seq x y z
N THR A 1 -3.82 0.51 -8.73
CA THR A 1 -5.16 0.57 -8.10
C THR A 1 -5.23 -0.33 -6.88
N CYS A 2 -5.79 0.17 -5.78
CA CYS A 2 -5.94 -0.54 -4.50
C CYS A 2 -7.06 -1.59 -4.51
N CYS A 3 -8.00 -1.49 -5.44
CA CYS A 3 -9.25 -2.24 -5.48
C CYS A 3 -9.19 -3.42 -6.47
N GLN A 4 -8.16 -4.27 -6.39
CA GLN A 4 -7.96 -5.33 -7.38
C GLN A 4 -7.28 -6.60 -6.84
N LEU A 5 -7.92 -7.76 -7.02
CA LEU A 5 -7.35 -9.12 -6.86
C LEU A 5 -6.94 -9.56 -5.43
N TRP A 6 -7.39 -8.88 -4.38
CA TRP A 6 -7.19 -9.32 -2.98
C TRP A 6 -8.44 -9.08 -2.15
N THR A 7 -8.70 -9.92 -1.14
CA THR A 7 -9.83 -9.74 -0.21
C THR A 7 -9.57 -8.54 0.71
N ILE A 8 -10.57 -7.68 0.88
CA ILE A 8 -10.49 -6.51 1.75
C ILE A 8 -11.38 -6.75 2.97
N ASP A 9 -10.77 -6.75 4.15
CA ASP A 9 -11.48 -6.87 5.42
C ASP A 9 -12.20 -5.56 5.75
N ILE A 10 -13.41 -5.68 6.29
CA ILE A 10 -14.25 -4.59 6.74
C ILE A 10 -14.36 -4.68 8.25
N ASP A 11 -13.91 -3.64 8.95
CA ASP A 11 -14.04 -3.57 10.40
C ASP A 11 -15.52 -3.61 10.82
N GLU A 12 -15.79 -4.13 12.02
CA GLU A 12 -17.15 -4.40 12.51
C GLU A 12 -18.00 -3.12 12.53
N THR A 13 -17.42 -1.99 12.94
CA THR A 13 -18.13 -0.71 13.03
C THR A 13 -18.58 -0.24 11.65
N THR A 14 -17.69 -0.32 10.65
CA THR A 14 -18.00 0.05 9.28
C THR A 14 -18.99 -0.93 8.64
N ALA A 15 -18.87 -2.23 8.91
CA ALA A 15 -19.82 -3.23 8.43
C ALA A 15 -21.24 -2.95 8.96
N GLU A 16 -21.40 -2.68 10.25
CA GLU A 16 -22.68 -2.29 10.86
C GLU A 16 -23.26 -1.04 10.19
N HIS A 17 -22.42 -0.02 9.99
CA HIS A 17 -22.82 1.21 9.32
C HIS A 17 -23.33 0.93 7.91
N TYR A 18 -22.56 0.21 7.08
CA TYR A 18 -22.94 -0.16 5.72
C TYR A 18 -24.24 -0.97 5.66
N HIS A 19 -24.45 -1.89 6.60
CA HIS A 19 -25.69 -2.68 6.66
C HIS A 19 -26.90 -1.80 6.96
N ALA A 20 -26.77 -0.82 7.85
CA ALA A 20 -27.85 0.10 8.23
C ALA A 20 -28.17 1.17 7.16
N MET A 21 -27.24 1.46 6.25
CA MET A 21 -27.39 2.53 5.26
C MET A 21 -28.55 2.28 4.28
N THR A 22 -29.41 3.28 4.09
CA THR A 22 -30.48 3.21 3.08
C THR A 22 -30.09 3.88 1.77
N GLY A 23 -30.80 3.56 0.69
CA GLY A 23 -30.60 4.18 -0.63
C GLY A 23 -29.59 3.44 -1.51
N PRO A 24 -29.29 3.98 -2.71
CA PRO A 24 -28.55 3.26 -3.75
C PRO A 24 -27.15 2.79 -3.33
N LEU A 25 -26.41 3.62 -2.59
CA LEU A 25 -25.09 3.25 -2.08
C LEU A 25 -25.20 2.14 -1.03
N GLY A 26 -26.13 2.26 -0.06
CA GLY A 26 -26.36 1.22 0.95
C GLY A 26 -26.78 -0.12 0.34
N GLU A 27 -27.58 -0.10 -0.72
CA GLU A 27 -27.91 -1.31 -1.49
C GLU A 27 -26.67 -1.91 -2.17
N SER A 28 -25.84 -1.07 -2.80
CA SER A 28 -24.59 -1.50 -3.44
C SER A 28 -23.61 -2.11 -2.43
N LEU A 29 -23.47 -1.48 -1.26
CA LEU A 29 -22.62 -1.95 -0.16
C LEU A 29 -23.08 -3.32 0.34
N ARG A 30 -24.36 -3.48 0.68
CA ARG A 30 -24.88 -4.78 1.13
C ARG A 30 -24.77 -5.89 0.10
N GLN A 31 -24.81 -5.57 -1.20
CA GLN A 31 -24.60 -6.55 -2.26
C GLN A 31 -23.12 -6.92 -2.44
N ALA A 32 -22.21 -6.01 -2.10
CA ALA A 32 -20.77 -6.22 -2.22
C ALA A 32 -20.17 -6.97 -1.03
N ILE A 33 -20.77 -6.87 0.16
CA ILE A 33 -20.27 -7.50 1.38
C ILE A 33 -20.54 -9.00 1.34
N THR A 34 -19.48 -9.78 1.53
CA THR A 34 -19.55 -11.20 1.88
C THR A 34 -19.34 -11.34 3.38
N VAL A 35 -20.10 -12.22 4.02
CA VAL A 35 -19.98 -12.51 5.46
C VAL A 35 -19.71 -13.99 5.64
N ASP A 36 -18.64 -14.33 6.35
CA ASP A 36 -18.26 -15.69 6.72
C ASP A 36 -17.86 -15.76 8.21
N ASP A 37 -17.10 -16.78 8.61
CA ASP A 37 -16.64 -16.98 9.99
C ASP A 37 -15.49 -16.07 10.41
N GLU A 38 -14.82 -15.41 9.46
CA GLU A 38 -13.74 -14.46 9.73
C GLU A 38 -14.23 -13.02 9.83
N GLY A 39 -15.40 -12.71 9.26
CA GLY A 39 -16.07 -11.42 9.41
C GLY A 39 -16.77 -10.95 8.14
N SER A 40 -16.72 -9.64 7.91
CA SER A 40 -17.27 -8.99 6.72
C SER A 40 -16.15 -8.58 5.77
N HIS A 41 -16.28 -8.94 4.50
CA HIS A 41 -15.22 -8.79 3.51
C HIS A 41 -15.77 -8.30 2.16
N PHE A 42 -14.96 -7.55 1.42
CA PHE A 42 -15.11 -7.46 -0.03
C PHE A 42 -14.25 -8.55 -0.67
N VAL A 43 -14.90 -9.46 -1.40
CA VAL A 43 -14.25 -10.60 -2.06
C VAL A 43 -14.16 -10.35 -3.55
N PHE A 44 -13.00 -10.69 -4.12
CA PHE A 44 -12.67 -10.49 -5.53
C PHE A 44 -12.34 -11.84 -6.15
N SER A 45 -12.66 -12.01 -7.43
CA SER A 45 -12.37 -13.24 -8.17
C SER A 45 -11.70 -12.93 -9.50
N LYS A 46 -11.23 -13.95 -10.23
CA LYS A 46 -10.73 -13.72 -11.60
C LYS A 46 -11.83 -13.18 -12.52
N GLU A 47 -13.08 -13.55 -12.29
CA GLU A 47 -14.26 -13.07 -13.03
C GLU A 47 -14.71 -11.66 -12.61
N GLN A 48 -14.49 -11.30 -11.35
CA GLN A 48 -14.74 -9.95 -10.81
C GLN A 48 -13.49 -9.46 -10.08
N PRO A 49 -12.45 -9.07 -10.83
CA PRO A 49 -11.15 -8.75 -10.25
C PRO A 49 -11.11 -7.37 -9.60
N MET A 50 -12.15 -6.55 -9.77
CA MET A 50 -12.22 -5.17 -9.31
C MET A 50 -13.33 -4.97 -8.28
N CYS A 51 -13.18 -3.95 -7.43
CA CYS A 51 -14.17 -3.69 -6.38
C CYS A 51 -15.51 -3.29 -7.02
N PRO A 52 -16.63 -3.92 -6.63
CA PRO A 52 -17.95 -3.62 -7.21
C PRO A 52 -18.45 -2.20 -6.87
N LEU A 53 -17.81 -1.53 -5.93
CA LEU A 53 -18.11 -0.16 -5.53
C LEU A 53 -17.37 0.89 -6.39
N LEU A 54 -16.56 0.48 -7.36
CA LEU A 54 -16.04 1.40 -8.37
C LEU A 54 -17.15 1.81 -9.35
N ASN A 55 -17.13 3.07 -9.78
CA ASN A 55 -17.94 3.53 -10.90
C ASN A 55 -17.24 3.26 -12.26
N GLU A 56 -17.89 3.65 -13.35
CA GLU A 56 -17.39 3.49 -14.72
C GLU A 56 -16.06 4.21 -15.02
N ASN A 57 -15.70 5.22 -14.21
CA ASN A 57 -14.42 5.93 -14.30
C ASN A 57 -13.34 5.31 -13.39
N GLY A 58 -13.64 4.21 -12.70
CA GLY A 58 -12.72 3.59 -11.73
C GLY A 58 -12.62 4.33 -10.40
N LEU A 59 -13.58 5.21 -10.07
CA LEU A 59 -13.59 5.95 -8.80
C LEU A 59 -14.49 5.26 -7.76
N CYS A 60 -14.07 5.26 -6.51
CA CYS A 60 -14.79 4.63 -5.40
C CYS A 60 -16.06 5.43 -5.04
N LYS A 61 -17.24 4.78 -5.13
CA LYS A 61 -18.53 5.41 -4.78
C LYS A 61 -18.62 5.80 -3.30
N VAL A 62 -18.00 5.03 -2.40
CA VAL A 62 -17.98 5.34 -0.97
C VAL A 62 -17.29 6.67 -0.71
N VAL A 63 -16.10 6.87 -1.27
CA VAL A 63 -15.37 8.15 -1.14
C VAL A 63 -16.15 9.30 -1.77
N LEU A 64 -16.76 9.07 -2.94
CA LEU A 64 -17.51 10.13 -3.65
C LEU A 64 -18.76 10.60 -2.88
N GLU A 65 -19.43 9.71 -2.15
CA GLU A 65 -20.70 10.03 -1.47
C GLU A 65 -20.54 10.29 0.03
N LEU A 66 -19.61 9.61 0.71
CA LEU A 66 -19.41 9.66 2.16
C LEU A 66 -18.10 10.33 2.58
N GLY A 67 -17.15 10.51 1.66
CA GLY A 67 -15.78 10.96 1.97
C GLY A 67 -14.89 9.84 2.50
N GLU A 68 -13.65 10.20 2.87
CA GLU A 68 -12.62 9.27 3.39
C GLU A 68 -13.08 8.60 4.70
N GLU A 69 -13.79 9.34 5.56
CA GLU A 69 -14.38 8.84 6.82
C GLU A 69 -15.45 7.75 6.62
N GLY A 70 -15.93 7.57 5.39
CA GLY A 70 -16.88 6.51 5.07
C GLY A 70 -16.23 5.16 4.77
N LEU A 71 -14.90 5.10 4.67
CA LEU A 71 -14.15 3.88 4.34
C LEU A 71 -13.97 2.99 5.58
N CYS A 72 -13.86 1.67 5.36
CA CYS A 72 -13.36 0.78 6.40
C CYS A 72 -11.87 1.01 6.62
N ASP A 73 -11.36 0.58 7.78
CA ASP A 73 -9.95 0.76 8.17
C ASP A 73 -8.99 0.32 7.07
N THR A 74 -9.20 -0.86 6.49
CA THR A 74 -8.34 -1.40 5.41
C THR A 74 -8.28 -0.46 4.19
N CYS A 75 -9.43 0.04 3.73
CA CYS A 75 -9.51 0.95 2.59
C CYS A 75 -8.97 2.34 2.91
N HIS A 76 -9.17 2.82 4.13
CA HIS A 76 -8.68 4.11 4.61
C HIS A 76 -7.15 4.11 4.71
N MET A 77 -6.59 2.99 5.20
CA MET A 77 -5.16 2.89 5.43
C MET A 77 -4.40 2.57 4.16
N HIS A 78 -4.91 1.74 3.23
CA HIS A 78 -4.17 1.43 2.02
C HIS A 78 -3.97 2.66 1.11
N PRO A 79 -2.77 2.91 0.57
CA PRO A 79 -1.56 2.08 0.60
C PRO A 79 -0.55 2.50 1.68
N ARG A 80 -0.98 3.29 2.67
CA ARG A 80 -0.16 3.72 3.80
C ARG A 80 0.14 2.52 4.68
N PHE A 81 1.35 2.48 5.23
CA PHE A 81 1.76 1.45 6.17
C PHE A 81 2.56 2.08 7.30
N TYR A 82 2.43 1.48 8.47
CA TYR A 82 3.01 1.95 9.72
C TYR A 82 3.75 0.79 10.37
N LYS A 83 4.96 1.06 10.87
CA LYS A 83 5.73 0.09 11.64
C LYS A 83 6.27 0.72 12.90
N TYR A 84 5.83 0.19 14.03
CA TYR A 84 6.31 0.57 15.35
C TYR A 84 7.51 -0.28 15.73
N ILE A 85 8.65 0.35 15.99
CA ILE A 85 9.89 -0.30 16.44
C ILE A 85 10.47 0.52 17.58
N GLU A 86 10.40 -0.04 18.80
CA GLU A 86 10.78 0.68 20.03
C GLU A 86 10.10 2.06 20.08
N ASP A 87 10.88 3.13 20.11
CA ASP A 87 10.39 4.51 20.19
C ASP A 87 10.16 5.16 18.80
N LEU A 88 10.31 4.41 17.71
CA LEU A 88 10.13 4.89 16.34
C LEU A 88 8.80 4.40 15.74
N GLU A 89 8.08 5.32 15.12
CA GLU A 89 7.00 5.04 14.20
C GLU A 89 7.48 5.30 12.76
N LEU A 90 7.63 4.23 11.98
CA LEU A 90 7.98 4.33 10.57
C LEU A 90 6.70 4.40 9.73
N CYS A 91 6.48 5.55 9.10
CA CYS A 91 5.35 5.79 8.21
C CYS A 91 5.81 5.71 6.74
N GLY A 92 5.02 5.04 5.89
CA GLY A 92 5.31 4.96 4.47
C GLY A 92 4.05 4.78 3.62
N VAL A 93 4.24 4.88 2.31
CA VAL A 93 3.18 4.69 1.31
C VAL A 93 3.63 3.71 0.24
N GLY A 94 2.72 2.82 -0.17
CA GLY A 94 2.98 1.85 -1.24
C GLY A 94 3.00 2.50 -2.63
N LEU A 95 3.75 1.85 -3.53
CA LEU A 95 3.86 2.23 -4.95
C LEU A 95 2.62 1.84 -5.79
N SER A 96 1.60 1.27 -5.16
CA SER A 96 0.32 0.94 -5.81
C SER A 96 -0.55 2.17 -6.09
N CYS A 97 -0.18 3.33 -5.54
CA CYS A 97 -0.83 4.63 -5.73
C CYS A 97 0.01 5.54 -6.62
N GLU A 98 -0.61 6.07 -7.66
CA GLU A 98 0.00 6.94 -8.64
C GLU A 98 0.52 8.24 -7.99
N ALA A 99 -0.20 8.79 -7.01
CA ALA A 99 0.26 9.97 -6.26
C ALA A 99 1.53 9.70 -5.44
N SER A 100 1.66 8.50 -4.85
CA SER A 100 2.90 8.10 -4.17
C SER A 100 4.09 8.07 -5.14
N VAL A 101 3.85 7.55 -6.36
CA VAL A 101 4.88 7.49 -7.41
C VAL A 101 5.23 8.89 -7.90
N GLU A 102 4.24 9.75 -8.12
CA GLU A 102 4.45 11.15 -8.50
C GLU A 102 5.34 11.87 -7.49
N LEU A 103 5.02 11.81 -6.19
CA LEU A 103 5.82 12.40 -5.11
C LEU A 103 7.27 11.89 -5.10
N LEU A 104 7.47 10.58 -5.28
CA LEU A 104 8.81 10.00 -5.37
C LEU A 104 9.59 10.47 -6.61
N THR A 105 8.90 10.73 -7.72
CA THR A 105 9.52 11.20 -8.96
C THR A 105 9.74 12.71 -9.02
N GLU A 106 9.05 13.50 -8.19
CA GLU A 106 9.29 14.94 -8.09
C GLU A 106 10.68 15.26 -7.50
N ASP A 107 11.20 14.40 -6.62
CA ASP A 107 12.52 14.57 -5.99
C ASP A 107 13.68 13.84 -6.71
N MET A 108 13.59 13.65 -8.03
CA MET A 108 14.64 12.98 -8.81
C MET A 108 15.98 13.74 -8.91
N HIS A 109 16.14 14.87 -8.22
CA HIS A 109 17.41 15.58 -8.10
C HIS A 109 18.32 15.00 -7.02
N SER A 110 17.76 14.27 -6.05
CA SER A 110 18.50 13.53 -5.05
C SER A 110 18.67 12.07 -5.52
N ASN A 111 19.88 11.53 -5.44
CA ASN A 111 20.12 10.09 -5.71
C ASN A 111 19.68 9.21 -4.51
N GLN A 112 18.91 9.75 -3.57
CA GLN A 112 18.59 9.13 -2.29
C GLN A 112 17.19 9.51 -1.84
N VAL A 113 16.44 8.55 -1.33
CA VAL A 113 15.17 8.82 -0.65
C VAL A 113 15.44 9.48 0.70
N ILE A 114 14.81 10.62 0.92
CA ILE A 114 14.83 11.35 2.20
C ILE A 114 13.49 11.19 2.93
N PHE A 115 13.57 11.14 4.26
CA PHE A 115 12.43 10.94 5.15
C PHE A 115 12.27 12.16 6.05
N THR A 116 11.03 12.62 6.21
CA THR A 116 10.68 13.66 7.18
C THR A 116 10.52 13.05 8.56
N ILE A 117 10.80 13.84 9.60
CA ILE A 117 10.67 13.43 11.00
C ILE A 117 9.59 14.28 11.66
N GLU A 118 8.66 13.61 12.34
CA GLU A 118 7.83 14.23 13.36
C GLU A 118 8.45 13.88 14.71
N ASP A 119 8.89 14.91 15.45
CA ASP A 119 9.64 14.74 16.69
C ASP A 119 8.99 15.54 17.82
N ASP A 120 8.31 14.80 18.69
CA ASP A 120 7.63 15.35 19.87
C ASP A 120 8.60 15.69 21.02
N ASN A 121 9.81 15.13 21.00
CA ASN A 121 10.78 15.24 22.10
C ASN A 121 11.85 16.32 21.85
N GLY A 122 11.95 16.84 20.63
CA GLY A 122 12.90 17.88 20.24
C GLY A 122 14.35 17.40 20.19
N GLU A 123 14.55 16.12 19.88
CA GLU A 123 15.85 15.49 19.63
C GLU A 123 16.45 15.88 18.25
N PHE A 124 15.60 16.21 17.28
CA PHE A 124 15.96 16.57 15.91
C PHE A 124 15.69 18.05 15.61
N SER A 125 16.42 18.60 14.65
CA SER A 125 16.17 19.97 14.20
C SER A 125 14.89 20.05 13.33
N PRO A 126 14.15 21.19 13.32
CA PRO A 126 12.87 21.31 12.59
C PRO A 126 12.94 21.12 11.07
N HIS A 127 14.13 21.07 10.50
CA HIS A 127 14.38 20.87 9.07
C HIS A 127 15.28 19.65 8.82
N GLU A 128 15.44 18.80 9.83
CA GLU A 128 16.19 17.56 9.71
C GLU A 128 15.39 16.56 8.88
N CYS A 129 16.07 15.98 7.90
CA CYS A 129 15.56 14.85 7.13
C CYS A 129 16.54 13.69 7.29
N LEU A 130 16.01 12.48 7.36
CA LEU A 130 16.82 11.27 7.46
C LEU A 130 17.01 10.64 6.10
N THR A 131 18.17 10.03 5.88
CA THR A 131 18.33 9.04 4.84
C THR A 131 17.91 7.66 5.38
N ILE A 132 17.72 6.70 4.48
CA ILE A 132 17.49 5.30 4.90
C ILE A 132 18.63 4.77 5.79
N GLN A 133 19.87 5.19 5.55
CA GLN A 133 21.02 4.82 6.37
C GLN A 133 20.85 5.33 7.81
N ASN A 134 20.42 6.58 7.99
CA ASN A 134 20.20 7.13 9.33
C ASN A 134 19.10 6.38 10.10
N ILE A 135 18.07 5.89 9.41
CA ILE A 135 17.03 5.06 10.02
C ILE A 135 17.63 3.74 10.54
N PHE A 136 18.48 3.07 9.77
CA PHE A 136 19.16 1.85 10.24
C PHE A 136 20.10 2.12 11.41
N GLU A 137 20.81 3.25 11.40
CA GLU A 137 21.67 3.68 12.52
C GLU A 137 20.85 3.92 13.80
N LEU A 138 19.69 4.59 13.71
CA LEU A 138 18.77 4.79 14.83
C LEU A 138 18.24 3.45 15.39
N LEU A 139 18.00 2.49 14.51
CA LEU A 139 17.58 1.13 14.87
C LEU A 139 18.75 0.23 15.32
N ALA A 140 19.96 0.79 15.49
CA ALA A 140 21.18 0.07 15.87
C ALA A 140 21.56 -1.10 14.94
N PHE A 141 21.18 -1.02 13.66
CA PHE A 141 21.63 -1.96 12.63
C PHE A 141 22.92 -1.47 11.98
N ASP A 142 23.97 -2.27 12.09
CA ASP A 142 25.25 -2.04 11.41
C ASP A 142 25.18 -2.63 9.98
N ILE A 143 24.78 -1.80 9.02
CA ILE A 143 24.64 -2.17 7.60
C ILE A 143 25.76 -1.51 6.79
N ASP A 144 26.41 -2.30 5.93
CA ASP A 144 27.45 -1.78 5.02
C ASP A 144 26.87 -0.63 4.16
N PRO A 145 27.46 0.59 4.20
CA PRO A 145 26.99 1.72 3.42
C PRO A 145 26.91 1.47 1.91
N ALA A 146 27.68 0.52 1.39
CA ALA A 146 27.60 0.11 -0.01
C ALA A 146 26.22 -0.46 -0.40
N LEU A 147 25.45 -0.98 0.56
CA LEU A 147 24.11 -1.53 0.33
C LEU A 147 23.03 -0.45 0.12
N PHE A 148 23.29 0.79 0.54
CA PHE A 148 22.39 1.92 0.31
C PHE A 148 22.59 2.59 -1.07
N GLN A 149 23.58 2.13 -1.84
CA GLN A 149 23.83 2.60 -3.19
C GLN A 149 23.37 1.54 -4.18
N TYR A 150 22.25 1.80 -4.84
CA TYR A 150 21.82 0.98 -5.97
C TYR A 150 22.36 1.56 -7.28
N ILE A 151 23.23 0.81 -7.95
CA ILE A 151 23.66 1.11 -9.30
C ILE A 151 23.18 -0.04 -10.19
N PRO A 152 22.10 0.14 -10.98
CA PRO A 152 21.68 -0.90 -11.89
C PRO A 152 22.81 -1.15 -12.91
N SER A 153 23.14 -2.41 -13.13
CA SER A 153 24.04 -2.83 -14.21
C SER A 153 23.23 -3.64 -15.22
N PRO A 154 22.38 -2.96 -16.03
CA PRO A 154 21.48 -3.66 -16.93
C PRO A 154 22.26 -4.29 -18.08
N ASP A 155 22.49 -5.60 -17.97
CA ASP A 155 22.99 -6.43 -19.06
C ASP A 155 22.18 -7.73 -19.15
N ALA A 156 22.46 -8.54 -20.18
CA ALA A 156 21.75 -9.79 -20.38
C ALA A 156 21.92 -10.75 -19.18
N GLN A 157 23.09 -10.76 -18.53
CA GLN A 157 23.36 -11.64 -17.40
C GLN A 157 22.60 -11.19 -16.13
N TYR A 158 22.51 -9.89 -15.89
CA TYR A 158 21.73 -9.27 -14.83
C TYR A 158 20.24 -9.66 -14.95
N TYR A 159 19.65 -9.46 -16.13
CA TYR A 159 18.24 -9.80 -16.34
C TYR A 159 18.00 -11.31 -16.27
N THR A 160 18.89 -12.14 -16.80
CA THR A 160 18.78 -13.60 -16.63
C THR A 160 18.76 -13.99 -15.16
N ARG A 161 19.67 -13.44 -14.34
CA ARG A 161 19.71 -13.74 -12.90
C ARG A 161 18.48 -13.23 -12.16
N LEU A 162 17.95 -12.07 -12.55
CA LEU A 162 16.72 -11.51 -11.99
C LEU A 162 15.52 -12.41 -12.32
N LEU A 163 15.39 -12.85 -13.57
CA LEU A 163 14.35 -13.77 -14.01
C LEU A 163 14.47 -15.14 -13.35
N ASP A 164 15.68 -15.68 -13.20
CA ASP A 164 15.92 -16.94 -12.46
C ASP A 164 15.45 -16.81 -11.01
N LEU A 165 15.74 -15.69 -10.34
CA LEU A 165 15.30 -15.43 -8.97
C LEU A 165 13.77 -15.37 -8.88
N TYR A 166 13.12 -14.59 -9.75
CA TYR A 166 11.65 -14.52 -9.81
C TYR A 166 11.03 -15.87 -10.16
N GLY A 167 11.69 -16.71 -10.96
CA GLY A 167 11.26 -18.08 -11.24
C GLY A 167 11.27 -19.00 -10.01
N THR A 168 11.98 -18.66 -8.93
CA THR A 168 11.95 -19.41 -7.66
C THR A 168 10.86 -18.97 -6.70
N THR A 169 10.24 -17.81 -6.95
CA THR A 169 9.11 -17.32 -6.15
C THR A 169 7.80 -17.89 -6.66
N GLU A 170 6.76 -17.93 -5.82
CA GLU A 170 5.42 -18.31 -6.29
C GLU A 170 5.00 -17.36 -7.42
N PRO A 171 4.54 -17.90 -8.56
CA PRO A 171 4.13 -17.06 -9.67
C PRO A 171 2.93 -16.21 -9.24
N ILE A 172 3.07 -14.89 -9.31
CA ILE A 172 2.00 -13.93 -9.04
C ILE A 172 0.81 -14.20 -9.96
N ASP A 173 1.07 -14.70 -11.17
CA ASP A 173 0.09 -15.09 -12.16
C ASP A 173 0.55 -16.37 -12.89
N GLU A 174 -0.30 -17.39 -12.91
CA GLU A 174 -0.04 -18.65 -13.62
C GLU A 174 0.15 -18.42 -15.13
N GLU A 175 -0.51 -17.41 -15.72
CA GLU A 175 -0.34 -17.07 -17.14
C GLU A 175 1.07 -16.56 -17.46
N TRP A 176 1.77 -15.96 -16.49
CA TRP A 176 3.14 -15.46 -16.70
C TRP A 176 4.16 -16.58 -16.86
N THR A 177 3.83 -17.78 -16.41
CA THR A 177 4.69 -18.97 -16.51
C THR A 177 4.52 -19.73 -17.83
N ALA A 178 3.58 -19.33 -18.70
CA ALA A 178 3.22 -20.06 -19.92
C ALA A 178 4.13 -19.78 -21.14
N GLN A 179 5.38 -19.34 -20.95
CA GLN A 179 6.32 -19.01 -22.03
C GLN A 179 7.01 -20.24 -22.64
#